data_AF-R7KUY5-F1
#
_entry.id   AF-R7KUY5-F1
#
_cell.length_a   1.000
_cell.length_b   1.000
_cell.length_c   1.000
_cell.angle_alpha   90.00
_cell.angle_beta   90.00
_cell.angle_gamma   90.00
#
_symmetry.space_group_name_H-M   'P 1'
#
loop_
_entity.id
_entity.type
_entity.pdbx_description
1 polymer ?
#
loop_
_entity_poly.entity_id
_entity_poly.type
_entity_poly.pdbx_seq_one_letter_code
_entity_poly.pdbx_strand_id
1 'polypeptide(L)'
;MRNSKMKGFTLIELIVVIAIIGVLAAILVPSMIGYVGQSKLSTANSNAKLAYTNTATYCTNCEVAGYTVDGAGTVVKCDLTGGDAGQTYAKDGKELEKALQSLMGGSAAGGKAAIKLNASSVPEATAWRKTDSDKYVGGYPVAATVAVGANKGADDVEIDFDTAAKK
;
A
#
# COMPACT_ATOMS: atom_id res chain seq x y z
N MET A 1 18.24 -8.24 -61.10
CA MET A 1 19.07 -7.52 -60.11
C MET A 1 18.16 -6.53 -59.37
N ARG A 2 17.88 -6.73 -58.08
CA ARG A 2 17.01 -5.82 -57.30
C ARG A 2 17.88 -4.68 -56.75
N ASN A 3 17.68 -3.47 -57.25
CA ASN A 3 18.38 -2.27 -56.80
C ASN A 3 17.66 -1.68 -55.59
N SER A 4 18.15 -1.98 -54.39
CA SER A 4 17.63 -1.41 -53.13
C SER A 4 18.16 0.02 -52.99
N LYS A 5 17.33 1.02 -53.30
CA LYS A 5 17.63 2.41 -52.94
C LYS A 5 17.63 2.51 -51.41
N MET A 6 18.81 2.49 -50.81
CA MET A 6 18.99 2.81 -49.40
C MET A 6 18.72 4.31 -49.22
N LYS A 7 17.50 4.67 -48.79
CA LYS A 7 17.19 6.01 -48.30
C LYS A 7 17.88 6.15 -46.94
N GLY A 8 18.96 6.93 -46.88
CA GLY A 8 19.60 7.32 -45.62
C GLY A 8 18.73 8.31 -44.86
N PHE A 9 18.71 8.19 -43.53
CA PHE A 9 18.07 9.14 -42.62
C PHE A 9 18.88 10.43 -42.57
N THR A 10 18.24 11.60 -42.66
CA THR A 10 18.96 12.87 -42.63
C THR A 10 19.22 13.32 -41.18
N LEU A 11 20.36 13.99 -40.94
CA LEU A 11 20.67 14.55 -39.62
C LEU A 11 19.63 15.60 -39.20
N ILE A 12 19.05 16.33 -40.17
CA ILE A 12 18.01 17.33 -39.88
C ILE A 12 16.71 16.70 -39.39
N GLU A 13 16.30 15.56 -39.97
CA GLU A 13 15.15 14.80 -39.48
C GLU A 13 15.36 14.36 -38.03
N LEU A 14 16.57 13.95 -37.67
CA LEU A 14 16.89 13.56 -36.30
C LEU A 14 16.83 14.76 -35.33
N ILE A 15 17.36 15.91 -35.73
CA ILE A 15 17.39 17.13 -34.91
C ILE A 15 15.97 17.64 -34.63
N VAL A 16 15.08 17.64 -35.63
CA VAL A 16 13.69 18.07 -35.45
C VAL A 16 12.94 17.13 -34.51
N VAL A 17 13.19 15.82 -34.60
CA VAL A 17 12.53 14.83 -33.72
C VAL A 17 12.94 15.03 -32.25
N ILE A 18 14.23 15.18 -31.96
CA ILE A 18 14.67 15.41 -30.57
C ILE A 18 14.18 16.75 -30.02
N ALA A 19 14.03 17.78 -30.88
CA ALA A 19 13.47 19.07 -30.48
C ALA A 19 12.01 18.94 -30.04
N ILE A 20 11.18 18.21 -30.81
CA ILE A 20 9.78 17.97 -30.46
C ILE A 20 9.66 17.10 -29.21
N ILE A 21 10.43 16.01 -29.11
CA ILE A 21 10.45 15.15 -27.91
C ILE A 21 10.86 15.95 -26.67
N GLY A 22 11.84 16.86 -26.80
CA GLY A 22 12.29 17.74 -25.72
C GLY A 22 11.18 18.65 -25.19
N VAL A 23 10.40 19.28 -26.07
CA VAL A 23 9.26 20.13 -25.68
C VAL A 23 8.16 19.31 -25.00
N LEU A 24 7.82 18.13 -25.54
CA LEU A 24 6.82 17.26 -24.95
C LEU A 24 7.24 16.76 -23.56
N ALA A 25 8.50 16.34 -23.40
CA ALA A 25 9.04 15.86 -22.13
C ALA A 25 9.03 16.95 -21.05
N ALA A 26 9.34 18.21 -21.41
CA ALA A 26 9.37 19.32 -20.48
C ALA A 26 8.01 19.58 -19.80
N ILE A 27 6.90 19.41 -20.53
CA ILE A 27 5.55 19.59 -19.99
C ILE A 27 5.08 18.32 -19.26
N LEU A 28 5.42 17.14 -19.78
CA LEU A 28 4.88 15.87 -19.32
C LEU A 28 5.49 15.40 -17.99
N VAL A 29 6.81 15.56 -17.80
CA VAL A 29 7.53 15.11 -16.60
C VAL A 29 6.95 15.66 -15.28
N PRO A 30 6.78 16.98 -15.09
CA PRO A 30 6.26 17.51 -13.83
C PRO A 30 4.83 17.04 -13.52
N SER A 31 3.98 16.93 -14.55
CA SER A 31 2.60 16.43 -14.40
C SER A 31 2.54 14.96 -13.98
N MET A 32 3.39 14.11 -14.59
CA MET A 32 3.46 12.68 -14.29
C MET A 32 3.87 12.38 -12.85
N ILE A 33 4.80 13.15 -12.27
CA ILE A 33 5.28 12.94 -10.90
C ILE A 33 4.13 13.10 -9.88
N GLY A 34 3.28 14.11 -10.05
CA GLY A 34 2.11 14.32 -9.20
C GLY A 34 1.08 13.20 -9.33
N TYR A 35 0.76 12.79 -10.57
CA TYR A 35 -0.22 11.74 -10.84
C TYR A 35 0.20 10.38 -10.26
N VAL A 36 1.47 10.01 -10.42
CA VAL A 36 2.02 8.76 -9.86
C VAL A 36 1.95 8.77 -8.33
N GLY A 37 2.19 9.92 -7.69
CA GLY A 37 2.08 10.05 -6.23
C GLY A 37 0.65 9.85 -5.73
N GLN A 38 -0.32 10.51 -6.36
CA GLN A 38 -1.74 10.35 -6.00
C GLN A 38 -2.24 8.93 -6.26
N SER A 39 -1.80 8.30 -7.34
CA SER A 39 -2.13 6.90 -7.65
C SER A 39 -1.60 5.94 -6.57
N LYS A 40 -0.36 6.14 -6.11
CA LYS A 40 0.22 5.37 -4.99
C LYS A 40 -0.56 5.56 -3.70
N LEU A 41 -0.92 6.80 -3.36
CA LEU A 41 -1.70 7.09 -2.17
C LEU A 41 -3.11 6.49 -2.22
N SER A 42 -3.78 6.58 -3.37
CA SER A 42 -5.09 5.97 -3.61
C SER A 42 -5.04 4.44 -3.47
N THR A 43 -3.99 3.81 -3.99
CA THR A 43 -3.74 2.37 -3.84
C THR A 43 -3.53 2.01 -2.38
N ALA A 44 -2.73 2.80 -1.66
CA ALA A 44 -2.46 2.58 -0.24
C ALA A 44 -3.74 2.70 0.62
N ASN A 45 -4.59 3.70 0.36
CA ASN A 45 -5.88 3.86 1.04
C ASN A 45 -6.82 2.66 0.76
N SER A 46 -6.84 2.17 -0.48
CA SER A 46 -7.63 0.99 -0.85
C SER A 46 -7.14 -0.25 -0.10
N ASN A 47 -5.83 -0.43 0.00
CA ASN A 47 -5.23 -1.56 0.74
C ASN A 47 -5.43 -1.45 2.25
N ALA A 48 -5.42 -0.24 2.83
CA ALA A 48 -5.75 -0.02 4.23
C ALA A 48 -7.20 -0.46 4.52
N LYS A 49 -8.16 -0.06 3.68
CA LYS A 49 -9.56 -0.49 3.78
C LYS A 49 -9.74 -2.01 3.64
N LEU A 50 -9.00 -2.64 2.72
CA LEU A 50 -9.00 -4.09 2.58
C LEU A 50 -8.46 -4.78 3.83
N ALA A 51 -7.33 -4.31 4.37
CA ALA A 51 -6.78 -4.83 5.62
C ALA A 51 -7.78 -4.70 6.77
N TYR A 52 -8.45 -3.56 6.91
CA TYR A 52 -9.48 -3.36 7.94
C TYR A 52 -10.61 -4.38 7.85
N THR A 53 -11.18 -4.56 6.66
CA THR A 53 -12.32 -5.45 6.43
C THR A 53 -11.94 -6.91 6.66
N ASN A 54 -10.74 -7.31 6.25
CA ASN A 54 -10.24 -8.66 6.43
C ASN A 54 -9.83 -8.94 7.88
N THR A 55 -9.29 -7.95 8.60
CA THR A 55 -9.08 -8.05 10.04
C THR A 55 -10.41 -8.23 10.76
N ALA A 56 -11.44 -7.42 10.45
CA ALA A 56 -12.76 -7.57 11.06
C ALA A 56 -13.35 -8.97 10.84
N THR A 57 -13.16 -9.52 9.65
CA THR A 57 -13.57 -10.89 9.31
C THR A 57 -12.82 -11.93 10.15
N TYR A 58 -11.50 -11.77 10.30
CA TYR A 58 -10.70 -12.67 11.15
C TYR A 58 -11.11 -12.59 12.62
N CYS A 59 -11.29 -11.39 13.15
CA CYS A 59 -11.70 -11.15 14.53
C CYS A 59 -13.06 -11.78 14.82
N THR A 60 -14.04 -11.59 13.93
CA THR A 60 -15.37 -12.21 14.04
C THR A 60 -15.26 -13.74 14.05
N ASN A 61 -14.42 -14.30 13.16
CA ASN A 61 -14.20 -15.74 13.10
C ASN A 61 -13.54 -16.31 14.36
N CYS A 62 -12.62 -15.55 14.99
CA CYS A 62 -12.00 -15.93 16.26
C CYS A 62 -13.02 -15.86 17.40
N GLU A 63 -13.82 -14.79 17.45
CA GLU A 63 -14.86 -14.61 18.47
C GLU A 63 -15.89 -15.75 18.43
N VAL A 64 -16.37 -16.12 17.24
CA VAL A 64 -17.28 -17.27 17.05
C VAL A 64 -16.63 -18.59 17.49
N ALA A 65 -15.31 -18.72 17.33
CA ALA A 65 -14.54 -19.86 17.80
C ALA A 65 -14.18 -19.80 19.30
N GLY A 66 -14.54 -18.72 20.01
CA GLY A 66 -14.28 -18.52 21.43
C GLY A 66 -12.89 -17.96 21.75
N TYR A 67 -12.20 -17.36 20.79
CA TYR A 67 -10.86 -16.80 20.94
C TYR A 67 -10.87 -15.27 20.83
N THR A 68 -10.04 -14.63 21.66
CA THR A 68 -9.66 -13.22 21.49
C THR A 68 -8.45 -13.12 20.57
N VAL A 69 -8.43 -12.12 19.69
CA VAL A 69 -7.27 -11.88 18.81
C VAL A 69 -6.09 -11.34 19.61
N ASP A 70 -4.90 -11.88 19.36
CA ASP A 70 -3.66 -11.44 19.99
C ASP A 70 -3.36 -9.98 19.64
N GLY A 71 -2.87 -9.22 20.63
CA GLY A 71 -2.72 -7.76 20.50
C GLY A 71 -4.03 -6.95 20.59
N ALA A 72 -5.12 -7.52 21.12
CA ALA A 72 -6.31 -6.74 21.50
C ALA A 72 -5.94 -5.53 22.39
N GLY A 73 -6.54 -4.38 22.11
CA GLY A 73 -6.24 -3.11 22.78
C GLY A 73 -4.93 -2.45 22.34
N THR A 74 -4.24 -2.99 21.33
CA THR A 74 -2.96 -2.48 20.83
C THR A 74 -2.96 -2.32 19.31
N VAL A 75 -1.84 -1.87 18.76
CA VAL A 75 -1.59 -1.84 17.31
C VAL A 75 -0.83 -3.09 16.90
N VAL A 76 -1.48 -3.93 16.09
CA VAL A 76 -0.87 -5.14 15.51
C VAL A 76 -0.26 -4.79 14.16
N LYS A 77 1.03 -5.07 13.99
CA LYS A 77 1.75 -4.89 12.72
C LYS A 77 1.80 -6.23 12.00
N CYS A 78 1.44 -6.23 10.72
CA CYS A 78 1.42 -7.41 9.87
C CYS A 78 2.31 -7.19 8.64
N ASP A 79 3.23 -8.11 8.43
CA ASP A 79 4.01 -8.22 7.22
C ASP A 79 3.24 -9.02 6.16
N LEU A 80 2.89 -8.38 5.05
CA LEU A 80 2.13 -9.04 3.97
C LEU A 80 3.03 -9.48 2.81
N THR A 81 4.37 -9.43 2.97
CA THR A 81 5.33 -9.72 1.89
C THR A 81 5.63 -11.21 1.67
N GLY A 82 5.25 -12.09 2.61
CA GLY A 82 5.71 -13.49 2.65
C GLY A 82 4.63 -14.57 2.62
N GLY A 83 3.38 -14.26 2.24
CA GLY A 83 2.27 -15.21 2.30
C GLY A 83 1.56 -15.43 0.97
N ASP A 84 0.94 -16.61 0.83
CA ASP A 84 0.19 -17.00 -0.36
C ASP A 84 -1.31 -16.69 -0.22
N ALA A 85 -1.93 -16.32 -1.34
CA ALA A 85 -3.38 -16.19 -1.40
C ALA A 85 -4.05 -17.53 -1.08
N GLY A 86 -5.05 -17.53 -0.21
CA GLY A 86 -5.80 -18.74 0.14
C GLY A 86 -5.04 -19.75 1.01
N GLN A 87 -3.90 -19.38 1.59
CA GLN A 87 -3.22 -20.22 2.57
C GLN A 87 -4.11 -20.49 3.79
N THR A 88 -3.92 -21.66 4.42
CA THR A 88 -4.63 -22.03 5.64
C THR A 88 -4.15 -21.20 6.82
N TYR A 89 -5.09 -20.76 7.66
CA TYR A 89 -4.82 -20.09 8.93
C TYR A 89 -5.79 -20.57 10.02
N ALA A 90 -5.32 -20.58 11.26
CA ALA A 90 -6.10 -20.91 12.44
C ALA A 90 -6.89 -19.70 12.94
N LYS A 91 -8.09 -19.98 13.48
CA LYS A 91 -8.99 -18.98 14.09
C LYS A 91 -8.81 -18.94 15.61
N ASP A 92 -7.58 -19.12 16.07
CA ASP A 92 -7.20 -19.19 17.49
C ASP A 92 -6.78 -17.82 18.06
N GLY A 93 -6.94 -16.76 17.27
CA GLY A 93 -6.56 -15.39 17.59
C GLY A 93 -5.10 -15.03 17.30
N LYS A 94 -4.24 -15.98 16.95
CA LYS A 94 -2.78 -15.76 16.85
C LYS A 94 -2.28 -15.54 15.43
N GLU A 95 -3.09 -15.88 14.44
CA GLU A 95 -2.68 -15.94 13.04
C GLU A 95 -3.25 -14.79 12.18
N LEU A 96 -3.47 -13.62 12.78
CA LEU A 96 -4.00 -12.45 12.06
C LEU A 96 -3.15 -12.11 10.83
N GLU A 97 -1.81 -12.15 10.92
CA GLU A 97 -0.94 -11.88 9.78
C GLU A 97 -1.15 -12.88 8.63
N LYS A 98 -1.15 -14.18 8.94
CA LYS A 98 -1.39 -15.24 7.93
C LYS A 98 -2.79 -15.15 7.34
N ALA A 99 -3.79 -14.81 8.16
CA ALA A 99 -5.16 -14.60 7.73
C ALA A 99 -5.24 -13.42 6.75
N LEU A 100 -4.58 -12.29 7.06
CA LEU A 100 -4.53 -11.14 6.16
C LEU A 100 -3.80 -11.46 4.86
N GLN A 101 -2.65 -12.11 4.91
CA GLN A 101 -1.94 -12.60 3.73
C GLN A 101 -2.84 -13.50 2.85
N SER A 102 -3.60 -14.41 3.48
CA SER A 102 -4.54 -15.32 2.80
C SER A 102 -5.71 -14.58 2.14
N LEU A 103 -6.34 -13.68 2.89
CA LEU A 103 -7.60 -13.00 2.52
C LEU A 103 -7.38 -11.81 1.59
N MET A 104 -6.21 -11.16 1.63
CA MET A 104 -5.90 -10.02 0.76
C MET A 104 -5.33 -10.45 -0.60
N GLY A 105 -4.81 -11.69 -0.69
CA GLY A 105 -4.28 -12.28 -1.91
C GLY A 105 -3.17 -11.47 -2.60
N GLY A 106 -2.81 -11.87 -3.83
CA GLY A 106 -1.74 -11.26 -4.62
C GLY A 106 -1.86 -9.75 -4.92
N SER A 107 -3.03 -9.15 -4.66
CA SER A 107 -3.28 -7.71 -4.89
C SER A 107 -2.58 -6.80 -3.87
N ALA A 108 -2.27 -7.32 -2.66
CA ALA A 108 -1.57 -6.59 -1.61
C ALA A 108 -0.40 -7.37 -0.96
N ALA A 109 -0.01 -8.52 -1.54
CA ALA A 109 1.00 -9.49 -1.09
C ALA A 109 2.45 -8.99 -1.04
N GLY A 110 2.66 -7.72 -0.75
CA GLY A 110 3.97 -7.12 -0.67
C GLY A 110 3.94 -5.77 0.00
N GLY A 111 3.14 -5.63 1.06
CA GLY A 111 3.02 -4.40 1.84
C GLY A 111 3.07 -4.67 3.34
N LYS A 112 3.02 -3.61 4.12
CA LYS A 112 2.91 -3.66 5.59
C LYS A 112 1.58 -3.05 5.99
N ALA A 113 0.86 -3.74 6.86
CA ALA A 113 -0.35 -3.22 7.48
C ALA A 113 -0.13 -3.03 8.97
N ALA A 114 -0.70 -1.98 9.53
CA ALA A 114 -0.78 -1.81 10.97
C ALA A 114 -2.24 -1.56 11.33
N ILE A 115 -2.74 -2.30 12.32
CA ILE A 115 -4.15 -2.36 12.64
C ILE A 115 -4.33 -2.07 14.11
N LYS A 116 -5.10 -1.03 14.43
CA LYS A 116 -5.48 -0.73 15.81
C LYS A 116 -6.69 -1.59 16.17
N LEU A 117 -6.52 -2.47 17.14
CA LEU A 117 -7.60 -3.26 17.72
C LEU A 117 -8.00 -2.65 19.07
N ASN A 118 -9.30 -2.55 19.34
CA ASN A 118 -9.77 -2.26 20.69
C ASN A 118 -9.62 -3.50 21.61
N ALA A 119 -9.92 -3.33 22.91
CA ALA A 119 -9.81 -4.40 23.90
C ALA A 119 -10.74 -5.61 23.61
N SER A 120 -11.75 -5.42 22.77
CA SER A 120 -12.69 -6.46 22.33
C SER A 120 -12.31 -7.09 20.99
N SER A 121 -11.04 -6.95 20.56
CA SER A 121 -10.53 -7.47 19.29
C SER A 121 -11.25 -6.93 18.05
N VAL A 122 -11.85 -5.74 18.11
CA VAL A 122 -12.48 -5.10 16.95
C VAL A 122 -11.53 -4.07 16.34
N PRO A 123 -11.30 -4.05 15.02
CA PRO A 123 -10.47 -3.03 14.39
C PRO A 123 -11.15 -1.66 14.44
N GLU A 124 -10.38 -0.64 14.83
CA GLU A 124 -10.82 0.76 14.88
C GLU A 124 -10.24 1.60 13.74
N ALA A 125 -9.02 1.25 13.31
CA ALA A 125 -8.40 1.84 12.14
C ALA A 125 -7.29 0.93 11.59
N THR A 126 -6.89 1.22 10.36
CA THR A 126 -5.74 0.59 9.70
C THR A 126 -4.92 1.62 8.95
N ALA A 127 -3.62 1.36 8.91
CA ALA A 127 -2.71 2.02 7.98
C ALA A 127 -2.05 0.96 7.08
N TRP A 128 -1.68 1.36 5.86
CA TRP A 128 -0.98 0.48 4.92
C TRP A 128 0.12 1.23 4.15
N ARG A 129 1.25 0.56 3.92
CA ARG A 129 2.36 1.05 3.08
C ARG A 129 2.96 -0.07 2.25
N LYS A 130 3.58 0.25 1.10
CA LYS A 130 4.17 -0.76 0.21
C LYS A 130 5.46 -1.34 0.77
N THR A 131 6.31 -0.51 1.36
CA THR A 131 7.56 -0.92 2.01
C THR A 131 7.73 -0.14 3.31
N ASP A 132 8.65 -0.57 4.17
CA ASP A 132 8.90 0.13 5.44
C ASP A 132 9.36 1.57 5.28
N SER A 133 9.96 1.92 4.14
CA SER A 133 10.45 3.26 3.83
C SER A 133 9.56 4.02 2.83
N ASP A 134 8.38 3.50 2.48
CA ASP A 134 7.49 4.19 1.53
C ASP A 134 6.90 5.46 2.15
N LYS A 135 6.97 6.57 1.40
CA LYS A 135 6.41 7.87 1.80
C LYS A 135 4.90 7.96 1.62
N TYR A 136 4.31 7.02 0.87
CA TYR A 136 2.87 6.96 0.64
C TYR A 136 2.25 5.95 1.60
N VAL A 137 1.63 6.47 2.66
CA VAL A 137 0.92 5.68 3.65
C VAL A 137 -0.57 5.95 3.50
N GLY A 138 -1.35 4.89 3.31
CA GLY A 138 -2.80 4.95 3.25
C GLY A 138 -3.42 4.70 4.62
N GLY A 139 -4.63 5.24 4.82
CA GLY A 139 -5.38 5.13 6.07
C GLY A 139 -6.83 4.73 5.85
N TYR A 140 -7.42 4.11 6.87
CA TYR A 140 -8.85 3.83 6.97
C TYR A 140 -9.26 3.83 8.46
N PRO A 141 -10.42 4.37 8.87
CA PRO A 141 -11.53 4.88 8.04
C PRO A 141 -11.27 6.23 7.38
N VAL A 142 -10.31 7.01 7.90
CA VAL A 142 -9.92 8.30 7.31
C VAL A 142 -8.84 8.04 6.24
N ALA A 143 -9.16 8.38 4.99
CA ALA A 143 -8.23 8.24 3.88
C ALA A 143 -7.13 9.31 3.96
N ALA A 144 -5.88 8.92 3.68
CA ALA A 144 -4.78 9.87 3.57
C ALA A 144 -4.94 10.73 2.32
N THR A 145 -4.71 12.04 2.47
CA THR A 145 -4.90 13.05 1.41
C THR A 145 -3.57 13.57 0.83
N VAL A 146 -2.45 13.32 1.52
CA VAL A 146 -1.09 13.71 1.11
C VAL A 146 -0.08 12.61 1.44
N ALA A 147 1.07 12.60 0.75
CA ALA A 147 2.20 11.75 1.12
C ALA A 147 2.73 12.16 2.49
N VAL A 148 2.85 11.21 3.42
CA VAL A 148 3.20 11.51 4.80
C VAL A 148 4.73 11.46 4.95
N GLY A 149 5.33 12.63 5.17
CA GLY A 149 6.62 12.76 5.82
C GLY A 149 6.42 13.35 7.22
N ALA A 150 6.31 12.49 8.23
CA ALA A 150 6.42 12.82 9.66
C ALA A 150 5.64 14.04 10.23
N ASN A 151 4.55 14.54 9.63
CA ASN A 151 3.77 15.65 10.20
C ASN A 151 2.24 15.52 10.01
N LYS A 152 1.59 14.99 11.06
CA LYS A 152 0.36 15.44 11.76
C LYS A 152 -0.96 15.73 11.01
N GLY A 153 -2.01 15.04 11.46
CA GLY A 153 -3.19 15.60 12.16
C GLY A 153 -3.35 14.92 13.54
N ALA A 154 -4.11 15.49 14.47
CA ALA A 154 -4.14 15.08 15.89
C ALA A 154 -5.43 14.35 16.33
N ASP A 155 -6.35 14.07 15.40
CA ASP A 155 -7.63 13.37 15.66
C ASP A 155 -7.75 12.05 14.84
N ASP A 156 -6.69 11.73 14.14
CA ASP A 156 -6.55 10.72 13.09
C ASP A 156 -5.71 9.58 13.64
N VAL A 157 -6.30 8.37 13.67
CA VAL A 157 -5.80 7.24 14.45
C VAL A 157 -4.32 7.00 14.21
N GLU A 158 -3.52 7.30 15.23
CA GLU A 158 -2.07 7.13 15.23
C GLU A 158 -1.74 5.63 15.17
N ILE A 159 -1.65 5.13 13.94
CA ILE A 159 -1.11 3.82 13.66
C ILE A 159 0.32 4.04 13.20
N ASP A 160 1.19 4.28 14.17
CA ASP A 160 2.62 4.36 13.95
C ASP A 160 3.17 2.97 13.61
N PHE A 161 3.75 2.85 12.43
CA PHE A 161 4.45 1.63 12.03
C PHE A 161 5.81 1.47 12.74
N ASP A 162 6.30 2.47 13.49
CA ASP A 162 7.70 2.60 13.88
C ASP A 162 7.97 2.96 15.35
N THR A 163 7.09 2.54 16.28
CA THR A 163 7.31 2.73 17.74
C THR A 163 8.49 1.92 18.32
N ALA A 164 9.53 1.64 17.53
CA ALA A 164 10.77 1.02 17.95
C ALA A 164 12.02 1.82 17.52
N ALA A 165 12.01 3.16 17.56
CA ALA A 165 13.27 3.94 17.52
C ALA A 165 13.13 5.42 17.93
N LYS A 166 12.61 5.75 19.12
CA LYS A 166 12.88 7.05 19.76
C LYS A 166 13.01 6.92 21.28
N LYS A 167 14.23 6.63 21.74
CA LYS A 167 14.76 7.10 23.03
C LYS A 167 15.88 8.07 22.74
#